data_AF-A0A0D2HXC8-F1
#
_entry.id   AF-A0A0D2HXC8-F1
#
_cell.length_a   1.000
_cell.length_b   1.000
_cell.length_c   1.000
_cell.angle_alpha   90.00
_cell.angle_beta   90.00
_cell.angle_gamma   90.00
#
_symmetry.space_group_name_H-M   'P 1'
#
loop_
_entity.id
_entity.type
_entity.pdbx_description
1 polymer ?
#
loop_
_entity_poly.entity_id
_entity_poly.type
_entity_poly.pdbx_seq_one_letter_code
_entity_poly.pdbx_strand_id
1 'polypeptide(L)'
;MDKRLLPFRQQYYGAFLPAVNFVLDHEGWGKESDHPADPGGRTRFGISARHHGRVPLTLPRALEIYFQDYWLPIKGESLPPLLDLALFDSAVLCGVRKSVQWLQLELNDLLSPDQKLEADGIIGPKTMQGIDAVTGILGSEKLLCMSCRFRYLVSGLIWRRQAYHAKRVALRPDQAKWGHGWSRRCAALVKKVWNGIG
;
A
#
# COMPACT_ATOMS: atom_id res chain seq x y z
N MET A 1 17.31 4.99 -1.26
CA MET A 1 17.12 3.64 -0.69
C MET A 1 18.14 3.45 0.41
N ASP A 2 17.73 2.95 1.57
CA ASP A 2 18.57 2.77 2.77
C ASP A 2 19.66 1.71 2.57
N LYS A 3 20.83 1.93 3.19
CA LYS A 3 21.99 1.04 3.08
C LYS A 3 21.73 -0.38 3.60
N ARG A 4 20.80 -0.54 4.54
CA ARG A 4 20.40 -1.84 5.13
C ARG A 4 19.74 -2.78 4.12
N LEU A 5 19.20 -2.24 3.02
CA LEU A 5 18.56 -3.04 1.98
C LEU A 5 19.50 -3.42 0.82
N LEU A 6 20.70 -2.82 0.75
CA LEU A 6 21.67 -3.08 -0.32
C LEU A 6 22.01 -4.57 -0.49
N PRO A 7 22.20 -5.36 0.59
CA PRO A 7 22.54 -6.78 0.46
C PRO A 7 21.46 -7.63 -0.24
N PHE A 8 20.21 -7.15 -0.31
CA PHE A 8 19.07 -7.91 -0.82
C PHE A 8 18.69 -7.57 -2.27
N ARG A 9 19.44 -6.68 -2.93
CA ARG A 9 19.17 -6.21 -4.31
C ARG A 9 19.15 -7.32 -5.37
N GLN A 10 19.83 -8.43 -5.11
CA GLN A 10 19.82 -9.58 -6.02
C GLN A 10 18.69 -10.57 -5.70
N GLN A 11 18.12 -10.52 -4.50
CA GLN A 11 17.08 -11.44 -4.05
C GLN A 11 15.68 -10.95 -4.43
N TYR A 12 15.44 -9.64 -4.36
CA TYR A 12 14.16 -9.04 -4.69
C TYR A 12 14.29 -8.16 -5.93
N TYR A 13 13.37 -8.37 -6.87
CA TYR A 13 13.36 -7.68 -8.16
C TYR A 13 12.43 -6.45 -8.13
N GLY A 14 12.57 -5.63 -9.17
CA GLY A 14 11.74 -4.47 -9.47
C GLY A 14 11.54 -3.48 -8.32
N ALA A 15 10.28 -3.11 -8.08
CA ALA A 15 9.92 -1.96 -7.24
C ALA A 15 9.75 -2.33 -5.74
N PHE A 16 9.89 -3.60 -5.39
CA PHE A 16 9.69 -4.05 -4.00
C PHE A 16 10.63 -3.36 -3.00
N LEU A 17 11.94 -3.31 -3.26
CA LEU A 17 12.89 -2.76 -2.29
C LEU A 17 12.68 -1.25 -2.02
N PRO A 18 12.44 -0.41 -3.04
CA PRO A 18 11.97 0.96 -2.82
C PRO A 18 10.66 1.04 -2.02
N ALA A 19 9.70 0.16 -2.28
CA ALA A 19 8.40 0.17 -1.61
C ALA A 19 8.50 -0.23 -0.13
N VAL A 20 9.21 -1.33 0.16
CA VAL A 20 9.44 -1.78 1.54
C VAL A 20 10.34 -0.82 2.31
N ASN A 21 11.28 -0.13 1.66
CA ASN A 21 12.02 0.97 2.29
C ASN A 21 11.06 2.05 2.82
N PHE A 22 10.10 2.48 2.00
CA PHE A 22 9.12 3.49 2.41
C PHE A 22 8.31 3.01 3.63
N VAL A 23 7.85 1.75 3.61
CA VAL A 23 7.13 1.16 4.75
C VAL A 23 8.02 1.16 6.00
N LEU A 24 9.24 0.64 5.90
CA LEU A 24 10.17 0.50 7.03
C LEU A 24 10.58 1.85 7.63
N ASP A 25 10.69 2.91 6.81
CA ASP A 25 10.91 4.29 7.30
C ASP A 25 9.77 4.76 8.22
N HIS A 26 8.53 4.38 7.90
CA HIS A 26 7.36 4.73 8.71
C HIS A 26 7.14 3.78 9.89
N GLU A 27 7.56 2.52 9.78
CA GLU A 27 7.52 1.52 10.86
C GLU A 27 8.72 1.64 11.83
N GLY A 28 9.64 2.59 11.59
CA GLY A 28 10.78 2.85 12.46
C GLY A 28 11.87 1.77 12.43
N TRP A 29 11.97 0.99 11.33
CA TRP A 29 13.01 -0.02 11.10
C TRP A 29 13.20 -1.05 12.21
N GLY A 30 12.11 -1.46 12.86
CA GLY A 30 12.15 -2.53 13.85
C GLY A 30 12.54 -2.08 15.25
N LYS A 31 12.37 -0.79 15.57
CA LYS A 31 12.16 -0.36 16.96
C LYS A 31 11.00 -1.17 17.55
N GLU A 32 11.25 -1.87 18.64
CA GLU A 32 10.22 -2.65 19.31
C GLU A 32 9.26 -1.70 20.02
N SER A 33 7.96 -1.86 19.78
CA SER A 33 6.92 -1.27 20.60
C SER A 33 6.20 -2.39 21.35
N ASP A 34 6.30 -2.35 22.68
CA ASP A 34 5.54 -3.20 23.60
C ASP A 34 4.54 -2.28 24.30
N HIS A 35 3.32 -2.15 23.76
CA HIS A 35 2.29 -1.34 24.39
C HIS A 35 1.33 -2.26 25.17
N PRO A 36 1.19 -2.10 26.51
CA PRO A 36 0.39 -3.00 27.36
C PRO A 36 -1.10 -3.10 27.01
N ALA A 37 -1.61 -2.21 26.16
CA ALA A 37 -3.01 -2.12 25.77
C ALA A 37 -3.29 -2.75 24.39
N ASP A 38 -2.29 -3.36 23.74
CA ASP A 38 -2.44 -3.93 22.40
C ASP A 38 -2.65 -5.46 22.46
N PRO A 39 -3.85 -5.98 22.15
CA PRO A 39 -4.10 -7.43 22.09
C PRO A 39 -3.32 -8.14 20.98
N GLY A 40 -2.57 -7.40 20.14
CA GLY A 40 -1.68 -7.91 19.08
C GLY A 40 -0.28 -8.35 19.54
N GLY A 41 0.11 -8.10 20.79
CA GLY A 41 1.44 -8.44 21.33
C GLY A 41 2.59 -7.58 20.76
N ARG A 42 3.84 -7.98 21.05
CA ARG A 42 5.05 -7.30 20.54
C ARG A 42 4.98 -7.15 19.02
N THR A 43 5.08 -5.91 18.56
CA THR A 43 5.08 -5.57 17.15
C THR A 43 6.47 -5.05 16.79
N ARG A 44 7.07 -5.66 15.76
CA ARG A 44 8.38 -5.24 15.23
C ARG A 44 8.27 -5.15 13.72
N PHE A 45 8.77 -4.06 13.14
CA PHE A 45 8.57 -3.74 11.72
C PHE A 45 7.10 -3.64 11.31
N GLY A 46 6.17 -3.28 12.20
CA GLY A 46 4.73 -3.26 11.88
C GLY A 46 4.10 -4.65 11.71
N ILE A 47 4.85 -5.73 11.95
CA ILE A 47 4.40 -7.11 11.86
C ILE A 47 4.10 -7.61 13.28
N SER A 48 2.85 -8.02 13.52
CA SER A 48 2.41 -8.57 14.81
C SER A 48 2.84 -10.03 14.97
N ALA A 49 3.47 -10.36 16.10
CA ALA A 49 3.86 -11.73 16.44
C ALA A 49 2.67 -12.71 16.52
N ARG A 50 1.43 -12.22 16.66
CA ARG A 50 0.21 -13.04 16.68
C ARG A 50 -0.05 -13.71 15.33
N HIS A 51 0.28 -13.05 14.22
CA HIS A 51 0.00 -13.55 12.87
C HIS A 51 1.17 -14.35 12.28
N HIS A 52 2.41 -14.13 12.74
CA HIS A 52 3.61 -14.75 12.16
C HIS A 52 4.45 -15.57 13.16
N GLY A 53 3.90 -15.84 14.35
CA GLY A 53 4.55 -16.60 15.42
C GLY A 53 5.49 -15.75 16.29
N ARG A 54 5.85 -16.28 17.47
CA ARG A 54 6.71 -15.62 18.47
C ARG A 54 8.21 -15.60 18.10
N VAL A 55 8.56 -15.77 16.83
CA VAL A 55 9.96 -15.81 16.39
C VAL A 55 10.52 -14.38 16.33
N PRO A 56 11.79 -14.15 16.73
CA PRO A 56 12.43 -12.84 16.58
C PRO A 56 12.38 -12.38 15.11
N LEU A 57 11.69 -11.28 14.84
CA LEU A 57 11.63 -10.68 13.50
C LEU A 57 12.98 -10.03 13.19
N THR A 58 13.78 -10.68 12.34
CA THR A 58 14.98 -10.09 11.72
C THR A 58 14.58 -9.31 10.47
N LEU A 59 15.47 -8.43 9.97
CA LEU A 59 15.21 -7.71 8.71
C LEU A 59 15.00 -8.67 7.52
N PRO A 60 15.85 -9.69 7.27
CA PRO A 60 15.59 -10.68 6.22
C PRO A 60 14.21 -11.33 6.34
N ARG A 61 13.83 -11.74 7.55
CA ARG A 61 12.53 -12.40 7.78
C ARG A 61 11.36 -11.44 7.56
N ALA A 62 11.50 -10.18 7.96
CA ALA A 62 10.50 -9.16 7.69
C ALA A 62 10.34 -8.91 6.18
N LEU A 63 11.45 -8.85 5.43
CA LEU A 63 11.41 -8.70 3.97
C LEU A 63 10.70 -9.88 3.29
N GLU A 64 10.96 -11.11 3.74
CA GLU A 64 10.26 -12.30 3.23
C GLU A 64 8.75 -12.20 3.45
N ILE A 65 8.33 -11.83 4.67
CA ILE A 65 6.91 -11.65 5.00
C ILE A 65 6.30 -10.54 4.14
N TYR A 66 6.97 -9.40 4.03
CA TYR A 66 6.51 -8.30 3.18
C TYR A 66 6.35 -8.71 1.72
N PHE A 67 7.30 -9.49 1.19
CA PHE A 67 7.27 -9.94 -0.18
C PHE A 67 6.15 -10.96 -0.42
N GLN A 68 6.09 -12.00 0.40
CA GLN A 68 5.17 -13.13 0.22
C GLN A 68 3.72 -12.79 0.58
N ASP A 69 3.52 -12.09 1.69
CA ASP A 69 2.18 -11.93 2.26
C ASP A 69 1.50 -10.63 1.80
N TYR A 70 2.26 -9.70 1.22
CA TYR A 70 1.73 -8.39 0.82
C TYR A 70 2.08 -8.01 -0.61
N TRP A 71 3.34 -8.10 -1.05
CA TRP A 71 3.76 -7.67 -2.39
C TRP A 71 3.27 -8.59 -3.51
N LEU A 72 3.49 -9.90 -3.38
CA LEU A 72 3.03 -10.88 -4.38
C LEU A 72 1.50 -10.94 -4.51
N PRO A 73 0.70 -10.93 -3.42
CA PRO A 73 -0.76 -10.99 -3.52
C PRO A 73 -1.38 -9.76 -4.21
N ILE A 74 -0.75 -8.60 -4.11
CA ILE A 74 -1.17 -7.40 -4.86
C ILE A 74 -0.51 -7.32 -6.24
N LYS A 75 0.25 -8.33 -6.67
CA LYS A 75 0.98 -8.34 -7.94
C LYS A 75 1.83 -7.07 -8.14
N GLY A 76 2.52 -6.61 -7.09
CA GLY A 76 3.17 -5.30 -7.05
C GLY A 76 4.08 -5.00 -8.26
N GLU A 77 4.79 -6.01 -8.76
CA GLU A 77 5.66 -5.92 -9.94
C GLU A 77 4.93 -5.64 -11.26
N SER A 78 3.65 -5.97 -11.33
CA SER A 78 2.81 -5.74 -12.51
C SER A 78 2.06 -4.41 -12.44
N LEU A 79 2.16 -3.69 -11.33
CA LEU A 79 1.43 -2.44 -11.13
C LEU A 79 2.28 -1.23 -11.57
N PRO A 80 1.64 -0.17 -12.09
CA PRO A 80 2.32 1.09 -12.35
C PRO A 80 3.00 1.65 -11.10
N PRO A 81 4.19 2.27 -11.24
CA PRO A 81 4.86 2.93 -10.12
C PRO A 81 3.94 3.93 -9.42
N LEU A 82 4.08 4.06 -8.11
CA LEU A 82 3.22 4.84 -7.20
C LEU A 82 1.88 4.17 -6.87
N LEU A 83 1.24 3.45 -7.82
CA LEU A 83 0.09 2.61 -7.48
C LEU A 83 0.55 1.38 -6.71
N ASP A 84 1.63 0.73 -7.15
CA ASP A 84 2.31 -0.36 -6.46
C ASP A 84 2.62 -0.01 -5.00
N LEU A 85 3.23 1.14 -4.77
CA LEU A 85 3.64 1.66 -3.48
C LEU A 85 2.41 1.97 -2.61
N ALA A 86 1.43 2.71 -3.13
CA ALA A 86 0.26 3.11 -2.36
C ALA A 86 -0.59 1.89 -1.96
N LEU A 87 -0.73 0.91 -2.85
CA LEU A 87 -1.46 -0.32 -2.59
C LEU A 87 -0.71 -1.21 -1.62
N PHE A 88 0.60 -1.37 -1.79
CA PHE A 88 1.45 -2.12 -0.86
C PHE A 88 1.40 -1.54 0.56
N ASP A 89 1.59 -0.23 0.68
CA ASP A 89 1.55 0.47 1.96
C ASP A 89 0.20 0.30 2.66
N SER A 90 -0.89 0.37 1.88
CA SER A 90 -2.24 0.14 2.38
C SER A 90 -2.46 -1.32 2.78
N ALA A 91 -1.96 -2.28 2.00
CA ALA A 91 -2.06 -3.70 2.28
C ALA A 91 -1.34 -4.08 3.58
N VAL A 92 -0.18 -3.49 3.84
CA VAL A 92 0.55 -3.66 5.11
C VAL A 92 -0.26 -3.16 6.30
N LEU A 93 -0.86 -1.97 6.19
CA LEU A 93 -1.59 -1.35 7.30
C LEU A 93 -2.99 -1.93 7.54
N CYS A 94 -3.69 -2.31 6.47
CA CYS A 94 -5.13 -2.57 6.49
C CYS A 94 -5.51 -3.96 5.95
N GLY A 95 -4.52 -4.75 5.50
CA GLY A 95 -4.69 -6.05 4.86
C GLY A 95 -4.83 -5.94 3.34
N VAL A 96 -4.33 -6.97 2.64
CA VAL A 96 -4.37 -7.10 1.18
C VAL A 96 -5.79 -6.97 0.64
N ARG A 97 -6.70 -7.86 1.07
CA ARG A 97 -8.06 -7.96 0.50
C ARG A 97 -8.78 -6.62 0.53
N LYS A 98 -8.79 -5.96 1.69
CA LYS A 98 -9.44 -4.66 1.87
C LYS A 98 -8.83 -3.56 0.99
N SER A 99 -7.51 -3.55 0.88
CA SER A 99 -6.80 -2.55 0.09
C SER A 99 -7.07 -2.73 -1.41
N VAL A 100 -7.15 -3.98 -1.88
CA VAL A 100 -7.54 -4.30 -3.26
C VAL A 100 -9.01 -3.96 -3.52
N GLN A 101 -9.92 -4.17 -2.55
CA GLN A 101 -11.31 -3.73 -2.66
C GLN A 101 -11.41 -2.22 -2.85
N TRP A 102 -10.62 -1.45 -2.11
CA TRP A 102 -10.54 0.00 -2.30
C TRP A 102 -10.07 0.37 -3.70
N LEU A 103 -9.02 -0.29 -4.20
CA LEU A 103 -8.56 -0.07 -5.58
C LEU A 103 -9.67 -0.38 -6.60
N GLN A 104 -10.36 -1.50 -6.48
CA GLN A 104 -11.45 -1.88 -7.39
C GLN A 104 -12.61 -0.87 -7.36
N LEU A 105 -12.93 -0.31 -6.18
CA LEU A 105 -13.94 0.75 -6.05
C LEU A 105 -13.48 2.05 -6.72
N GLU A 106 -12.22 2.46 -6.54
CA GLU A 106 -11.67 3.65 -7.22
C GLU A 106 -11.56 3.47 -8.74
N LEU A 107 -11.21 2.27 -9.21
CA LEU A 107 -11.26 1.92 -10.62
C LEU A 107 -12.70 2.06 -11.15
N ASN A 108 -13.68 1.56 -10.40
CA ASN A 108 -15.07 1.69 -10.79
C ASN A 108 -15.47 3.16 -10.99
N ASP A 109 -15.03 4.09 -10.14
CA ASP A 109 -15.35 5.51 -10.32
C ASP A 109 -14.82 6.09 -11.65
N LEU A 110 -13.83 5.44 -12.28
CA LEU A 110 -13.20 5.84 -13.54
C LEU A 110 -13.58 4.98 -14.76
N LEU A 111 -14.16 3.80 -14.54
CA LEU A 111 -14.49 2.82 -15.59
C LEU A 111 -15.93 3.00 -16.09
N SER A 112 -16.13 2.67 -17.37
CA SER A 112 -17.45 2.64 -17.99
C SER A 112 -18.38 1.63 -17.31
N PRO A 113 -19.72 1.82 -17.35
CA PRO A 113 -20.68 0.94 -16.69
C PRO A 113 -20.55 -0.55 -17.04
N ASP A 114 -20.19 -0.87 -18.28
CA ASP A 114 -19.97 -2.22 -18.80
C ASP A 114 -18.66 -2.87 -18.33
N GLN A 115 -17.74 -2.08 -17.75
CA GLN A 115 -16.42 -2.52 -17.29
C GLN A 115 -16.32 -2.57 -15.76
N LYS A 116 -17.41 -2.35 -15.02
CA LYS A 116 -17.39 -2.34 -13.56
C LYS A 116 -16.91 -3.68 -12.99
N LEU A 117 -16.08 -3.57 -11.98
CA LEU A 117 -15.48 -4.66 -11.23
C LEU A 117 -16.31 -4.97 -9.98
N GLU A 118 -16.36 -6.25 -9.62
CA GLU A 118 -16.73 -6.63 -8.26
C GLU A 118 -15.58 -6.26 -7.30
N ALA A 119 -15.92 -5.70 -6.13
CA ALA A 119 -14.94 -5.41 -5.09
C ALA A 119 -14.66 -6.67 -4.23
N ASP A 120 -14.11 -7.71 -4.85
CA ASP A 120 -13.81 -9.00 -4.22
C ASP A 120 -12.50 -9.00 -3.40
N GLY A 121 -11.62 -8.04 -3.68
CA GLY A 121 -10.31 -7.88 -3.06
C GLY A 121 -9.21 -8.77 -3.66
N ILE A 122 -9.39 -9.25 -4.88
CA ILE A 122 -8.43 -10.10 -5.59
C ILE A 122 -8.01 -9.42 -6.90
N ILE A 123 -6.71 -9.30 -7.14
CA ILE A 123 -6.22 -8.75 -8.42
C ILE A 123 -6.24 -9.84 -9.49
N GLY A 124 -7.39 -9.99 -10.15
CA GLY A 124 -7.59 -10.85 -11.32
C GLY A 124 -7.32 -10.13 -12.65
N PRO A 125 -7.46 -10.84 -13.78
CA PRO A 125 -7.31 -10.25 -15.13
C PRO A 125 -8.19 -9.03 -15.37
N LYS A 126 -9.44 -9.03 -14.87
CA LYS A 126 -10.35 -7.88 -15.00
C LYS A 126 -9.85 -6.64 -14.25
N THR A 127 -9.30 -6.82 -13.05
CA THR A 127 -8.69 -5.70 -12.30
C THR A 127 -7.49 -5.14 -13.03
N MET A 128 -6.61 -5.99 -13.58
CA MET A 128 -5.47 -5.54 -14.39
C MET A 128 -5.92 -4.77 -15.64
N GLN A 129 -6.91 -5.27 -16.38
CA GLN A 129 -7.49 -4.56 -17.52
C GLN A 129 -8.08 -3.19 -17.12
N GLY A 130 -8.73 -3.11 -15.96
CA GLY A 130 -9.24 -1.85 -15.42
C GLY A 130 -8.13 -0.86 -15.10
N ILE A 131 -7.02 -1.35 -14.52
CA ILE A 131 -5.81 -0.54 -14.29
C ILE A 131 -5.28 -0.06 -15.63
N ASP A 132 -5.05 -0.95 -16.59
CA ASP A 132 -4.53 -0.59 -17.92
C ASP A 132 -5.43 0.41 -18.66
N ALA A 133 -6.76 0.32 -18.53
CA ALA A 133 -7.70 1.28 -19.11
C ALA A 133 -7.63 2.69 -18.45
N VAL A 134 -7.16 2.76 -17.21
CA VAL A 134 -6.94 4.00 -16.46
C VAL A 134 -5.50 4.51 -16.59
N THR A 135 -4.53 3.62 -16.84
CA THR A 135 -3.09 3.92 -16.82
C THR A 135 -2.39 3.76 -18.16
N GLY A 136 -3.11 3.35 -19.21
CA GLY A 136 -2.58 3.02 -20.53
C GLY A 136 -1.60 4.04 -21.12
N ILE A 137 -0.53 3.48 -21.70
CA ILE A 137 0.75 4.09 -22.08
C ILE A 137 0.67 4.96 -23.36
N LEU A 138 1.19 6.19 -23.26
CA LEU A 138 1.84 7.07 -24.27
C LEU A 138 1.36 6.99 -25.74
N GLY A 139 0.31 7.74 -26.06
CA GLY A 139 0.04 8.34 -27.38
C GLY A 139 -0.19 9.85 -27.19
N SER A 140 0.57 10.67 -27.90
CA SER A 140 1.01 12.04 -27.55
C SER A 140 -0.06 13.14 -27.43
N GLU A 141 -1.36 12.86 -27.52
CA GLU A 141 -2.39 13.91 -27.53
C GLU A 141 -3.35 13.88 -26.33
N LYS A 142 -3.34 12.81 -25.50
CA LYS A 142 -4.18 12.68 -24.29
C LYS A 142 -3.40 12.63 -22.96
N LEU A 143 -2.13 13.05 -22.98
CA LEU A 143 -1.21 12.91 -21.85
C LEU A 143 -1.68 13.59 -20.55
N LEU A 144 -2.28 14.78 -20.67
CA LEU A 144 -2.69 15.56 -19.50
C LEU A 144 -3.85 14.88 -18.74
N CYS A 145 -4.86 14.37 -19.46
CA CYS A 145 -6.02 13.71 -18.85
C CYS A 145 -5.65 12.36 -18.20
N MET A 146 -4.72 11.61 -18.80
CA MET A 146 -4.28 10.32 -18.25
C MET A 146 -3.51 10.49 -16.93
N SER A 147 -2.69 11.55 -16.81
CA SER A 147 -2.05 11.91 -15.54
C SER A 147 -3.09 12.24 -14.45
N CYS A 148 -4.18 12.92 -14.80
CA CYS A 148 -5.27 13.25 -13.86
C CYS A 148 -6.03 12.00 -13.41
N ARG A 149 -6.38 11.08 -14.32
CA ARG A 149 -7.07 9.81 -13.96
C ARG A 149 -6.19 8.93 -13.08
N PHE A 150 -4.90 8.83 -13.39
CA PHE A 150 -3.96 8.09 -12.54
C PHE A 150 -3.78 8.74 -11.16
N ARG A 151 -3.59 10.06 -11.11
CA ARG A 151 -3.52 10.79 -9.82
C ARG A 151 -4.80 10.64 -9.01
N TYR A 152 -5.97 10.65 -9.67
CA TYR A 152 -7.26 10.39 -9.03
C TYR A 152 -7.30 8.98 -8.44
N LEU A 153 -6.98 7.95 -9.23
CA LEU A 153 -6.97 6.56 -8.80
C LEU A 153 -6.12 6.34 -7.54
N VAL A 154 -4.87 6.81 -7.57
CA VAL A 154 -3.94 6.62 -6.45
C VAL A 154 -4.35 7.48 -5.24
N SER A 155 -4.77 8.73 -5.46
CA SER A 155 -5.22 9.60 -4.36
C SER A 155 -6.51 9.11 -3.71
N GLY A 156 -7.44 8.57 -4.50
CA GLY A 156 -8.68 7.96 -4.03
C GLY A 156 -8.42 6.73 -3.16
N LEU A 157 -7.47 5.87 -3.56
CA LEU A 157 -7.03 4.75 -2.73
C LEU A 157 -6.51 5.21 -1.36
N ILE A 158 -5.65 6.24 -1.35
CA ILE A 158 -5.13 6.84 -0.12
C ILE A 158 -6.26 7.44 0.72
N TRP A 159 -7.25 8.07 0.07
CA TRP A 159 -8.41 8.65 0.73
C TRP A 159 -9.32 7.60 1.36
N ARG A 160 -9.60 6.48 0.68
CA ARG A 160 -10.37 5.36 1.24
C ARG A 160 -9.70 4.80 2.49
N ARG A 161 -8.36 4.71 2.49
CA ARG A 161 -7.59 4.33 3.69
C ARG A 161 -7.77 5.35 4.82
N GLN A 162 -7.67 6.65 4.52
CA GLN A 162 -7.86 7.70 5.54
C GLN A 162 -9.28 7.63 6.14
N ALA A 163 -10.30 7.47 5.30
CA ALA A 163 -11.68 7.31 5.74
C ALA A 163 -11.86 6.05 6.60
N TYR A 164 -11.15 4.96 6.28
CA TYR A 164 -11.16 3.75 7.10
C TYR A 164 -10.54 3.97 8.48
N HIS A 165 -9.41 4.69 8.57
CA HIS A 165 -8.82 5.06 9.86
C HIS A 165 -9.77 5.95 10.68
N ALA A 166 -10.42 6.93 10.05
CA ALA A 166 -11.41 7.77 10.72
C ALA A 166 -12.57 6.93 11.29
N LYS A 167 -13.11 5.97 10.52
CA LYS A 167 -14.13 5.03 10.99
C LYS A 167 -13.63 4.16 12.15
N ARG A 168 -12.37 3.70 12.12
CA ARG A 168 -11.77 2.95 13.23
C ARG A 168 -11.68 3.78 14.50
N VAL A 169 -11.26 5.04 14.41
CA VAL A 169 -11.18 5.95 15.56
C VAL A 169 -12.57 6.26 16.11
N ALA A 170 -13.57 6.46 15.26
CA ALA A 170 -14.95 6.65 15.71
C ALA A 170 -15.48 5.45 16.50
N LEU A 171 -15.11 4.22 16.11
CA LEU A 171 -15.49 2.99 16.82
C LEU A 171 -14.61 2.71 18.06
N ARG A 172 -13.34 3.15 18.03
CA ARG A 172 -12.32 2.91 19.06
C ARG A 172 -11.49 4.18 19.26
N PRO A 173 -11.96 5.14 20.07
CA PRO A 173 -11.33 6.45 20.22
C PRO A 173 -9.89 6.40 20.73
N ASP A 174 -9.50 5.35 21.46
CA ASP A 174 -8.13 5.11 21.91
C ASP A 174 -7.11 5.02 20.77
N GLN A 175 -7.56 4.68 19.56
CA GLN A 175 -6.71 4.62 18.37
C GLN A 175 -6.35 6.01 17.81
N ALA A 176 -6.98 7.09 18.30
CA ALA A 176 -6.67 8.46 17.87
C ALA A 176 -5.20 8.83 18.07
N LYS A 177 -4.52 8.22 19.05
CA LYS A 177 -3.07 8.40 19.29
C LYS A 177 -2.20 8.10 18.07
N TRP A 178 -2.65 7.23 17.17
CA TRP A 178 -1.96 6.89 15.93
C TRP A 178 -2.35 7.77 14.74
N GLY A 179 -3.38 8.59 14.89
CA GLY A 179 -3.99 9.37 13.79
C GLY A 179 -3.01 10.31 13.11
N HIS A 180 -2.14 10.98 13.87
CA HIS A 180 -1.10 11.83 13.29
C HIS A 180 -0.10 11.03 12.42
N GLY A 181 0.30 9.84 12.86
CA GLY A 181 1.21 8.96 12.11
C GLY A 181 0.58 8.51 10.79
N TRP A 182 -0.67 8.03 10.83
CA TRP A 182 -1.40 7.62 9.63
C TRP A 182 -1.57 8.78 8.64
N SER A 183 -1.99 9.95 9.11
CA SER A 183 -2.19 11.13 8.25
C SER A 183 -0.89 11.61 7.61
N ARG A 184 0.24 11.60 8.33
CA ARG A 184 1.56 11.95 7.77
C ARG A 184 1.99 10.99 6.66
N ARG A 185 1.73 9.68 6.84
CA ARG A 185 2.03 8.65 5.83
C ARG A 185 1.17 8.80 4.58
N CYS A 186 -0.13 9.08 4.72
CA CYS A 186 -1.00 9.44 3.61
C CYS A 186 -0.50 10.70 2.87
N ALA A 187 -0.14 11.76 3.60
CA ALA A 187 0.38 12.99 2.99
C ALA A 187 1.70 12.77 2.24
N ALA A 188 2.59 11.90 2.74
CA ALA A 188 3.84 11.55 2.06
C ALA A 188 3.59 10.83 0.72
N LEU A 189 2.61 9.92 0.66
CA LEU A 189 2.22 9.24 -0.57
C LEU A 189 1.59 10.21 -1.57
N VAL A 190 0.67 11.06 -1.13
CA VAL A 190 0.07 12.10 -1.98
C VAL A 190 1.16 13.01 -2.55
N LYS A 191 2.10 13.50 -1.74
CA LYS A 191 3.24 14.30 -2.25
C LYS A 191 4.03 13.58 -3.36
N LYS A 192 4.26 12.27 -3.23
CA LYS A 192 4.93 11.48 -4.29
C LYS A 192 4.09 11.40 -5.57
N VAL A 193 2.78 11.21 -5.44
CA VAL A 193 1.83 11.18 -6.58
C VAL A 193 1.84 12.50 -7.36
N TRP A 194 1.88 13.62 -6.65
CA TRP A 194 1.78 14.95 -7.27
C TRP A 194 3.13 15.52 -7.73
N ASN A 195 4.25 15.11 -7.11
CA ASN A 195 5.60 15.54 -7.50
C ASN A 195 6.30 14.59 -8.49
N GLY A 196 5.87 13.33 -8.57
CA GLY A 196 6.53 12.27 -9.35
C GLY A 196 6.04 12.12 -10.79
N ILE A 197 5.12 12.98 -11.25
CA ILE A 197 4.54 12.96 -12.60
C ILE A 197 4.80 14.34 -13.26
N GLY A 198 6.06 14.76 -13.25
CA GLY A 198 6.56 15.99 -13.87
C GLY A 198 7.64 15.67 -14.89
#